data_AF-A0A820IM68-F1
#
_entry.id   AF-A0A820IM68-F1
#
_cell.length_a   1.000
_cell.length_b   1.000
_cell.length_c   1.000
_cell.angle_alpha   90.00
_cell.angle_beta   90.00
_cell.angle_gamma   90.00
#
_symmetry.space_group_name_H-M   'P 1'
#
loop_
_entity.id
_entity.type
_entity.pdbx_description
1 polymer ?
#
loop_
_entity_poly.entity_id
_entity_poly.type
_entity_poly.pdbx_seq_one_letter_code
_entity_poly.pdbx_strand_id
1 'polypeptide(L)'
;QNSEYYKQNDDILNDLHTELLRLKSSNIVIFRQELNKVVTLLCTNVIYLNETILTFLRDYFIELFQQWRELTYFNDSNDSNIFENLSIIFTNLCYSNQLENTSLIEEFCECLNTIARMGQPMFTNSHIPVINRLLNSYLNIESHNKSQLIENSLFRVVIIKCLCVPYTVEIFNQLKRSAKSDERSLPETFVFSVLLCYVSSLSTNQLEQNAPDLRKHLLPSIYDLLNDYAVSLTDWSNAAVNILTDVTTTFLYRVDMTMPDDEDFEVQVSIINIAIQILLGQCRSAKLHKNCIQYVYAGTLSDNVLDYLKSQKLTQTMLKLCTMYKDEAEIQFNIYRILAAIMTEDDIKRLDDPGAIAKVFLDHLSEVIDRVGWEVRLKNLLSSLKILLQHDQIRDEV
;
A
#
# COMPACT_ATOMS: atom_id res chain seq x y z
N GLN A 1 22.95 -26.94 -36.19
CA GLN A 1 23.08 -27.43 -34.80
C GLN A 1 22.02 -26.82 -33.89
N ASN A 2 21.94 -25.49 -33.69
CA ASN A 2 20.84 -24.91 -32.90
C ASN A 2 19.44 -25.16 -33.50
N SER A 3 19.25 -25.07 -34.82
CA SER A 3 17.93 -25.24 -35.45
C SER A 3 17.36 -26.68 -35.41
N GLU A 4 18.21 -27.71 -35.41
CA GLU A 4 17.76 -29.10 -35.26
C GLU A 4 17.43 -29.43 -33.80
N TYR A 5 18.18 -28.85 -32.86
CA TYR A 5 17.91 -28.97 -31.43
C TYR A 5 16.57 -28.32 -31.04
N TYR A 6 16.26 -27.13 -31.57
CA TYR A 6 14.95 -26.49 -31.34
C TYR A 6 13.80 -27.31 -31.92
N LYS A 7 13.95 -27.83 -33.14
CA LYS A 7 12.93 -28.65 -33.79
C LYS A 7 12.66 -29.95 -33.01
N GLN A 8 13.70 -30.61 -32.51
CA GLN A 8 13.57 -31.82 -31.70
C GLN A 8 12.86 -31.55 -30.36
N ASN A 9 13.10 -30.39 -29.74
CA ASN A 9 12.39 -30.00 -28.53
C ASN A 9 10.90 -29.71 -28.81
N ASP A 10 10.58 -29.03 -29.92
CA ASP A 10 9.18 -28.78 -30.30
C ASP A 10 8.40 -30.08 -30.54
N ASP A 11 9.01 -31.05 -31.21
CA ASP A 11 8.39 -32.37 -31.44
C ASP A 11 8.11 -33.10 -30.11
N ILE A 12 9.07 -33.09 -29.17
CA ILE A 12 8.90 -33.68 -27.82
C ILE A 12 7.77 -32.99 -27.04
N LEU A 13 7.70 -31.67 -27.10
CA LEU A 13 6.65 -30.90 -26.41
C LEU A 13 5.26 -31.15 -27.05
N ASN A 14 5.20 -31.31 -28.37
CA ASN A 14 3.94 -31.63 -29.06
C ASN A 14 3.44 -33.05 -28.75
N ASP A 15 4.35 -34.03 -28.66
CA ASP A 15 4.03 -35.39 -28.24
C ASP A 15 3.53 -35.40 -26.78
N LEU A 16 4.21 -34.65 -25.91
CA LEU A 16 3.80 -34.49 -24.51
C LEU A 16 2.41 -33.86 -24.39
N HIS A 17 2.13 -32.79 -25.15
CA HIS A 17 0.82 -32.15 -25.19
C HIS A 17 -0.27 -33.14 -25.64
N THR A 18 -0.01 -33.91 -26.70
CA THR A 18 -0.95 -34.92 -27.21
C THR A 18 -1.28 -35.97 -26.14
N GLU A 19 -0.26 -36.46 -25.44
CA GLU A 19 -0.44 -37.45 -24.38
C GLU A 19 -1.19 -36.86 -23.17
N LEU A 20 -0.90 -35.62 -22.77
CA LEU A 20 -1.63 -34.94 -21.71
C LEU A 20 -3.11 -34.75 -22.06
N LEU A 21 -3.45 -34.39 -23.29
CA LEU A 21 -4.84 -34.30 -23.76
C LEU A 21 -5.55 -35.66 -23.74
N ARG A 22 -4.85 -36.72 -24.18
CA ARG A 22 -5.36 -38.10 -24.13
C ARG A 22 -5.62 -38.53 -22.69
N LEU A 23 -4.70 -38.23 -21.77
CA LEU A 23 -4.86 -38.54 -20.35
C LEU A 23 -6.00 -37.75 -19.71
N LYS A 24 -6.13 -36.45 -20.00
CA LYS A 24 -7.22 -35.59 -19.48
C LYS A 24 -8.60 -36.17 -19.78
N SER A 25 -8.78 -36.71 -20.99
CA SER A 25 -10.05 -37.30 -21.45
C SER A 25 -10.29 -38.74 -20.99
N SER A 26 -9.23 -39.51 -20.70
CA SER A 26 -9.35 -40.95 -20.40
C SER A 26 -9.17 -41.31 -18.92
N ASN A 27 -8.35 -40.56 -18.17
CA ASN A 27 -8.10 -40.78 -16.75
C ASN A 27 -7.59 -39.50 -16.06
N ILE A 28 -8.50 -38.76 -15.44
CA ILE A 28 -8.20 -37.46 -14.81
C ILE A 28 -7.17 -37.56 -13.67
N VAL A 29 -7.12 -38.68 -12.96
CA VAL A 29 -6.18 -38.88 -11.84
C VAL A 29 -4.76 -39.03 -12.36
N ILE A 30 -4.55 -39.88 -13.36
CA ILE A 30 -3.23 -40.06 -13.99
C ILE A 30 -2.82 -38.77 -14.70
N PHE A 31 -3.76 -38.10 -15.36
CA PHE A 31 -3.51 -36.80 -15.97
C PHE A 31 -2.93 -35.79 -14.97
N ARG A 32 -3.56 -35.62 -13.80
CA ARG A 32 -3.07 -34.69 -12.76
C ARG A 32 -1.68 -35.07 -12.26
N GLN A 33 -1.40 -36.36 -12.08
CA GLN A 33 -0.07 -36.83 -11.65
C GLN A 33 1.02 -36.52 -12.68
N GLU A 34 0.77 -36.82 -13.96
CA GLU A 34 1.73 -36.54 -15.03
C GLU A 34 1.86 -35.04 -15.28
N LEU A 35 0.75 -34.29 -15.26
CA LEU A 35 0.77 -32.84 -15.38
C LEU A 35 1.60 -32.22 -14.27
N ASN A 36 1.46 -32.67 -13.01
CA ASN A 36 2.25 -32.16 -11.89
C ASN A 36 3.76 -32.31 -12.13
N LYS A 37 4.21 -33.46 -12.63
CA LYS A 37 5.62 -33.69 -12.99
C LYS A 37 6.08 -32.72 -14.09
N VAL A 38 5.25 -32.57 -15.11
CA VAL A 38 5.52 -31.69 -16.26
C VAL A 38 5.64 -30.24 -15.81
N VAL A 39 4.66 -29.70 -15.09
CA VAL A 39 4.71 -28.28 -14.66
C VAL A 39 5.82 -28.03 -13.65
N THR A 40 6.17 -29.00 -12.80
CA THR A 40 7.33 -28.90 -11.88
C THR A 40 8.64 -28.80 -12.65
N LEU A 41 8.79 -29.56 -13.74
CA LEU A 41 9.97 -29.48 -14.59
C LEU A 41 10.02 -28.15 -15.35
N LEU A 42 8.88 -27.72 -15.88
CA LEU A 42 8.78 -26.53 -16.73
C LEU A 42 8.88 -25.22 -15.94
N CYS A 43 8.45 -25.17 -14.67
CA CYS A 43 8.54 -23.95 -13.86
C CYS A 43 9.98 -23.50 -13.60
N THR A 44 10.96 -24.41 -13.71
CA THR A 44 12.40 -24.11 -13.63
C THR A 44 13.05 -23.86 -15.00
N ASN A 45 12.33 -24.13 -16.10
CA ASN A 45 12.85 -24.14 -17.48
C ASN A 45 11.93 -23.37 -18.45
N VAL A 46 11.32 -22.29 -17.96
CA VAL A 46 10.26 -21.52 -18.63
C VAL A 46 10.64 -21.04 -20.04
N ILE A 47 11.93 -20.77 -20.30
CA ILE A 47 12.45 -20.28 -21.58
C ILE A 47 12.34 -21.28 -22.75
N TYR A 48 12.02 -22.55 -22.47
CA TYR A 48 11.92 -23.62 -23.48
C TYR A 48 10.47 -23.98 -23.84
N LEU A 49 9.49 -23.21 -23.39
CA LEU A 49 8.08 -23.45 -23.71
C LEU A 49 7.75 -23.01 -25.12
N ASN A 50 7.11 -23.89 -25.89
CA ASN A 50 6.50 -23.53 -27.18
C ASN A 50 5.07 -23.02 -27.00
N GLU A 51 4.53 -22.35 -28.02
CA GLU A 51 3.20 -21.71 -27.99
C GLU A 51 2.06 -22.70 -27.70
N THR A 52 2.18 -23.94 -28.21
CA THR A 52 1.16 -24.98 -28.04
C THR A 52 1.04 -25.43 -26.59
N ILE A 53 2.16 -25.78 -25.93
CA ILE A 53 2.14 -26.12 -24.51
C ILE A 53 1.74 -24.91 -23.68
N LEU A 54 2.23 -23.70 -24.03
CA LEU A 54 1.89 -22.50 -23.27
C LEU A 54 0.37 -22.25 -23.26
N THR A 55 -0.27 -22.36 -24.43
CA THR A 55 -1.73 -22.26 -24.57
C THR A 55 -2.44 -23.32 -23.72
N PHE A 56 -2.01 -24.57 -23.81
CA PHE A 56 -2.58 -25.66 -23.01
C PHE A 56 -2.47 -25.41 -21.50
N LEU A 57 -1.30 -24.99 -21.01
CA LEU A 57 -1.08 -24.69 -19.60
C LEU A 57 -1.90 -23.48 -19.13
N ARG A 58 -2.05 -22.46 -19.99
CA ARG A 58 -2.86 -21.27 -19.68
C ARG A 58 -4.33 -21.65 -19.54
N ASP A 59 -4.86 -22.39 -20.50
CA ASP A 59 -6.27 -22.78 -20.52
C ASP A 59 -6.58 -23.72 -19.34
N TYR A 60 -5.65 -24.60 -18.97
CA TYR A 60 -5.77 -25.39 -17.75
C TYR A 60 -5.69 -24.55 -16.48
N PHE A 61 -4.85 -23.51 -16.45
CA PHE A 61 -4.79 -22.60 -15.31
C PHE A 61 -6.09 -21.81 -15.13
N ILE A 62 -6.71 -21.37 -16.23
CA ILE A 62 -8.04 -20.76 -16.24
C ILE A 62 -9.08 -21.75 -15.70
N GLU A 63 -9.07 -23.00 -16.15
CA GLU A 63 -9.97 -24.04 -15.65
C GLU A 63 -9.81 -24.26 -14.14
N LEU A 64 -8.57 -24.23 -13.63
CA LEU A 64 -8.29 -24.30 -12.20
C LEU A 64 -8.89 -23.09 -11.44
N PHE A 65 -8.75 -21.87 -11.96
CA PHE A 65 -9.40 -20.70 -11.37
C PHE A 65 -10.93 -20.81 -11.35
N GLN A 66 -11.53 -21.31 -12.43
CA GLN A 66 -12.98 -21.52 -12.54
C GLN A 66 -13.48 -22.56 -11.54
N GLN A 67 -12.84 -23.72 -11.49
CA GLN A 67 -13.15 -24.78 -10.53
C GLN A 67 -13.07 -24.25 -9.10
N TRP A 68 -12.06 -23.44 -8.82
CA TRP A 68 -11.87 -22.82 -7.52
C TRP A 68 -12.96 -21.81 -7.18
N ARG A 69 -13.35 -20.97 -8.15
CA ARG A 69 -14.45 -20.00 -8.01
C ARG A 69 -15.78 -20.70 -7.74
N GLU A 70 -16.01 -21.86 -8.33
CA GLU A 70 -17.20 -22.69 -8.12
C GLU A 70 -17.17 -23.48 -6.80
N LEU A 71 -16.10 -23.34 -5.99
CA LEU A 71 -15.85 -24.12 -4.77
C LEU A 71 -15.89 -25.64 -5.02
N THR A 72 -15.62 -26.07 -6.25
CA THR A 72 -15.46 -27.48 -6.58
C THR A 72 -14.12 -27.96 -6.04
N TYR A 73 -14.14 -29.14 -5.42
CA TYR A 73 -13.14 -29.65 -4.47
C TYR A 73 -11.67 -29.48 -4.94
N PHE A 74 -10.91 -28.62 -4.27
CA PHE A 74 -9.47 -28.36 -4.47
C PHE A 74 -8.57 -29.11 -3.45
N ASN A 75 -9.01 -30.27 -2.96
CA ASN A 75 -8.36 -30.95 -1.83
C ASN A 75 -7.31 -31.99 -2.23
N ASP A 76 -6.93 -32.12 -3.52
CA ASP A 76 -5.79 -32.95 -3.90
C ASP A 76 -4.49 -32.12 -3.86
N SER A 77 -3.49 -32.64 -3.13
CA SER A 77 -2.11 -32.15 -3.11
C SER A 77 -1.52 -31.89 -4.50
N ASN A 78 -1.94 -32.64 -5.52
CA ASN A 78 -1.50 -32.45 -6.89
C ASN A 78 -2.01 -31.12 -7.48
N ASP A 79 -3.29 -30.79 -7.29
CA ASP A 79 -3.88 -29.58 -7.87
C ASP A 79 -3.27 -28.31 -7.24
N SER A 80 -2.96 -28.34 -5.94
CA SER A 80 -2.29 -27.23 -5.25
C SER A 80 -0.87 -26.99 -5.80
N ASN A 81 -0.09 -28.05 -5.98
CA ASN A 81 1.26 -27.96 -6.56
C ASN A 81 1.23 -27.53 -8.03
N ILE A 82 0.28 -28.05 -8.81
CA ILE A 82 0.10 -27.64 -10.20
C ILE A 82 -0.21 -26.15 -10.26
N PHE A 83 -1.17 -25.69 -9.46
CA PHE A 83 -1.55 -24.28 -9.39
C PHE A 83 -0.37 -23.38 -8.99
N GLU A 84 0.42 -23.77 -7.98
CA GLU A 84 1.61 -23.02 -7.58
C GLU A 84 2.64 -22.96 -8.72
N ASN A 85 2.96 -24.08 -9.37
CA ASN A 85 3.95 -24.11 -10.45
C ASN A 85 3.49 -23.31 -11.68
N LEU A 86 2.20 -23.39 -12.02
CA LEU A 86 1.61 -22.57 -13.07
C LEU A 86 1.71 -21.08 -12.74
N SER A 87 1.48 -20.68 -11.49
CA SER A 87 1.67 -19.29 -11.08
C SER A 87 3.11 -18.80 -11.31
N ILE A 88 4.11 -19.65 -11.06
CA ILE A 88 5.54 -19.31 -11.28
C ILE A 88 5.80 -19.16 -12.78
N ILE A 89 5.33 -20.11 -13.59
CA ILE A 89 5.47 -20.08 -15.05
C ILE A 89 4.90 -18.78 -15.60
N PHE A 90 3.64 -18.47 -15.27
CA PHE A 90 2.96 -17.30 -15.82
C PHE A 90 3.49 -15.99 -15.23
N THR A 91 3.92 -15.93 -13.97
CA THR A 91 4.65 -14.78 -13.42
C THR A 91 5.96 -14.52 -14.18
N ASN A 92 6.72 -15.56 -14.54
CA ASN A 92 7.99 -15.40 -15.25
C ASN A 92 7.79 -15.01 -16.73
N LEU A 93 6.74 -15.52 -17.38
CA LEU A 93 6.41 -15.21 -18.78
C LEU A 93 5.67 -13.90 -18.99
N CYS A 94 5.07 -13.35 -17.94
CA CYS A 94 4.33 -12.10 -17.96
C CYS A 94 5.12 -10.92 -18.55
N TYR A 95 6.45 -10.94 -18.47
CA TYR A 95 7.30 -9.89 -19.02
C TYR A 95 7.58 -10.04 -20.52
N SER A 96 7.47 -11.26 -21.09
CA SER A 96 7.83 -11.55 -22.48
C SER A 96 6.65 -11.61 -23.45
N ASN A 97 5.48 -12.12 -23.02
CA ASN A 97 4.32 -12.37 -23.90
C ASN A 97 3.01 -11.72 -23.38
N GLN A 98 2.96 -10.39 -23.39
CA GLN A 98 1.87 -9.60 -22.77
C GLN A 98 0.48 -9.78 -23.43
N LEU A 99 0.41 -10.11 -24.72
CA LEU A 99 -0.86 -10.27 -25.46
C LEU A 99 -1.55 -11.62 -25.23
N GLU A 100 -0.82 -12.63 -24.76
CA GLU A 100 -1.34 -14.01 -24.66
C GLU A 100 -1.97 -14.32 -23.28
N ASN A 101 -1.86 -13.41 -22.31
CA ASN A 101 -2.31 -13.65 -20.93
C ASN A 101 -3.61 -12.90 -20.55
N THR A 102 -4.26 -12.18 -21.48
CA THR A 102 -5.46 -11.40 -21.19
C THR A 102 -6.58 -12.23 -20.57
N SER A 103 -6.88 -13.41 -21.14
CA SER A 103 -7.92 -14.30 -20.62
C SER A 103 -7.62 -14.83 -19.21
N LEU A 104 -6.34 -15.08 -18.91
CA LEU A 104 -5.91 -15.49 -17.57
C LEU A 104 -6.07 -14.34 -16.56
N ILE A 105 -5.73 -13.12 -16.96
CA ILE A 105 -5.92 -11.92 -16.13
C ILE A 105 -7.41 -11.67 -15.88
N GLU A 106 -8.26 -11.82 -16.89
CA GLU A 106 -9.72 -11.67 -16.77
C GLU A 106 -10.32 -12.68 -15.79
N GLU A 107 -9.96 -13.96 -15.90
CA GLU A 107 -10.44 -14.98 -14.95
C GLU A 107 -9.91 -14.73 -13.54
N PHE A 108 -8.67 -14.25 -13.41
CA PHE A 108 -8.12 -13.87 -12.12
C PHE A 108 -8.86 -12.67 -11.51
N CYS A 109 -9.21 -11.66 -12.30
CA CYS A 109 -10.08 -10.55 -11.88
C CYS A 109 -11.44 -11.07 -11.42
N GLU A 110 -12.00 -12.06 -12.10
CA GLU A 110 -13.30 -12.61 -11.76
C GLU A 110 -13.28 -13.41 -10.44
N CYS A 111 -12.15 -14.07 -10.13
CA CYS A 111 -11.92 -14.66 -8.81
C CYS A 111 -11.92 -13.59 -7.71
N LEU A 112 -11.19 -12.49 -7.91
CA LEU A 112 -11.17 -11.37 -6.98
C LEU A 112 -12.55 -10.69 -6.86
N ASN A 113 -13.29 -10.51 -7.96
CA ASN A 113 -14.68 -10.03 -7.93
C ASN A 113 -15.59 -10.96 -7.14
N THR A 114 -15.37 -12.26 -7.20
CA THR A 114 -16.18 -13.22 -6.45
C THR A 114 -15.92 -13.09 -4.95
N ILE A 115 -14.68 -12.87 -4.53
CA ILE A 115 -14.35 -12.49 -3.14
C ILE A 115 -15.04 -11.18 -2.78
N ALA A 116 -14.97 -10.19 -3.66
CA ALA A 116 -15.60 -8.90 -3.46
C ALA A 116 -17.12 -9.03 -3.25
N ARG A 117 -17.78 -9.89 -4.03
CA ARG A 117 -19.23 -10.15 -3.97
C ARG A 117 -19.63 -10.98 -2.76
N MET A 118 -18.87 -12.02 -2.44
CA MET A 118 -19.16 -12.94 -1.34
C MET A 118 -18.82 -12.34 0.02
N GLY A 119 -17.93 -11.34 0.05
CA GLY A 119 -17.52 -10.66 1.27
C GLY A 119 -16.73 -11.55 2.25
N GLN A 120 -16.19 -12.66 1.77
CA GLN A 120 -15.41 -13.65 2.52
C GLN A 120 -14.28 -14.20 1.63
N PRO A 121 -13.16 -14.69 2.21
CA PRO A 121 -12.06 -15.21 1.42
C PRO A 121 -12.52 -16.50 0.77
N MET A 122 -12.31 -16.60 -0.54
CA MET A 122 -12.40 -17.87 -1.25
C MET A 122 -11.13 -18.72 -1.06
N PHE A 123 -10.10 -18.10 -0.48
CA PHE A 123 -8.78 -18.68 -0.33
C PHE A 123 -8.67 -19.42 0.99
N THR A 124 -8.21 -20.67 0.93
CA THR A 124 -7.60 -21.28 2.11
C THR A 124 -6.23 -20.65 2.36
N ASN A 125 -5.75 -20.71 3.60
CA ASN A 125 -4.44 -20.19 3.99
C ASN A 125 -3.31 -20.64 3.03
N SER A 126 -3.33 -21.90 2.57
CA SER A 126 -2.34 -22.45 1.64
C SER A 126 -2.23 -21.73 0.29
N HIS A 127 -3.28 -21.05 -0.17
CA HIS A 127 -3.33 -20.46 -1.52
C HIS A 127 -3.06 -18.95 -1.54
N ILE A 128 -3.11 -18.27 -0.39
CA ILE A 128 -2.82 -16.84 -0.27
C ILE A 128 -1.44 -16.47 -0.84
N PRO A 129 -0.34 -17.23 -0.60
CA PRO A 129 0.97 -16.91 -1.18
C PRO A 129 0.98 -16.88 -2.70
N VAL A 130 0.22 -17.77 -3.34
CA VAL A 130 0.13 -17.86 -4.80
C VAL A 130 -0.60 -16.65 -5.37
N ILE A 131 -1.72 -16.26 -4.77
CA ILE A 131 -2.48 -15.08 -5.17
C ILE A 131 -1.66 -13.80 -4.99
N ASN A 132 -0.94 -13.69 -3.87
CA ASN A 132 -0.04 -12.57 -3.62
C ASN A 132 1.03 -12.47 -4.72
N ARG A 133 1.66 -13.59 -5.09
CA ARG A 133 2.66 -13.64 -6.17
C ARG A 133 2.08 -13.15 -7.50
N LEU A 134 0.90 -13.63 -7.87
CA LEU A 134 0.22 -13.23 -9.12
C LEU A 134 -0.16 -11.75 -9.11
N LEU A 135 -0.76 -11.25 -8.03
CA LEU A 135 -1.09 -9.84 -7.86
C LEU A 135 0.15 -8.97 -8.07
N ASN A 136 1.22 -9.20 -7.31
CA ASN A 136 2.45 -8.41 -7.43
C ASN A 136 3.05 -8.47 -8.83
N SER A 137 2.95 -9.62 -9.50
CA SER A 137 3.41 -9.76 -10.88
C SER A 137 2.61 -8.86 -11.83
N TYR A 138 1.28 -8.91 -11.76
CA TYR A 138 0.43 -8.09 -12.60
C TYR A 138 0.57 -6.58 -12.30
N LEU A 139 0.72 -6.21 -11.02
CA LEU A 139 1.01 -4.82 -10.62
C LEU A 139 2.35 -4.32 -11.15
N ASN A 140 3.37 -5.17 -11.16
CA ASN A 140 4.67 -4.83 -11.74
C ASN A 140 4.57 -4.63 -13.25
N ILE A 141 3.82 -5.46 -13.97
CA ILE A 141 3.59 -5.27 -15.42
C ILE A 141 2.88 -3.95 -15.68
N GLU A 142 1.84 -3.65 -14.89
CA GLU A 142 1.06 -2.42 -15.00
C GLU A 142 1.92 -1.16 -14.77
N SER A 143 2.81 -1.19 -13.79
CA SER A 143 3.69 -0.05 -13.49
C SER A 143 4.80 0.17 -14.52
N HIS A 144 5.29 -0.90 -15.16
CA HIS A 144 6.41 -0.82 -16.11
C HIS A 144 5.96 -0.59 -17.56
N ASN A 145 4.71 -0.92 -17.92
CA ASN A 145 4.19 -0.72 -19.26
C ASN A 145 3.15 0.40 -19.30
N LYS A 146 3.47 1.49 -20.01
CA LYS A 146 2.48 2.48 -20.49
C LYS A 146 1.62 1.92 -21.64
N SER A 147 1.42 0.60 -21.72
CA SER A 147 0.72 -0.01 -22.84
C SER A 147 -0.79 0.02 -22.57
N GLN A 148 -1.53 0.46 -23.59
CA GLN A 148 -3.00 0.58 -23.62
C GLN A 148 -3.77 -0.70 -23.25
N LEU A 149 -3.10 -1.86 -23.19
CA LEU A 149 -3.72 -3.16 -22.90
C LEU A 149 -4.14 -3.32 -21.43
N ILE A 150 -3.46 -2.64 -20.49
CA ILE A 150 -3.86 -2.61 -19.05
C ILE A 150 -4.50 -1.25 -18.72
N GLU A 151 -4.60 -0.32 -19.68
CA GLU A 151 -5.07 1.05 -19.40
C GLU A 151 -6.55 1.16 -19.02
N ASN A 152 -7.36 0.10 -19.08
CA ASN A 152 -8.75 0.13 -18.64
C ASN A 152 -9.10 -0.89 -17.52
N SER A 153 -9.08 -0.36 -16.30
CA SER A 153 -10.12 -0.42 -15.27
C SER A 153 -10.44 -1.72 -14.51
N LEU A 154 -10.36 -2.92 -15.09
CA LEU A 154 -10.87 -4.11 -14.40
C LEU A 154 -10.06 -4.46 -13.14
N PHE A 155 -8.76 -4.69 -13.27
CA PHE A 155 -7.91 -5.12 -12.15
C PHE A 155 -7.93 -4.11 -10.99
N ARG A 156 -7.85 -2.81 -11.31
CA ARG A 156 -7.88 -1.72 -10.33
C ARG A 156 -9.17 -1.70 -9.54
N VAL A 157 -10.30 -1.64 -10.27
CA VAL A 157 -11.64 -1.57 -9.67
C VAL A 157 -11.89 -2.80 -8.81
N VAL A 158 -11.43 -3.96 -9.25
CA VAL A 158 -11.61 -5.21 -8.52
C VAL A 158 -10.81 -5.24 -7.21
N ILE A 159 -9.54 -4.78 -7.20
CA ILE A 159 -8.75 -4.69 -5.95
C ILE A 159 -9.41 -3.72 -4.97
N ILE A 160 -9.86 -2.56 -5.44
CA ILE A 160 -10.57 -1.59 -4.59
C ILE A 160 -11.87 -2.18 -4.04
N LYS A 161 -12.65 -2.88 -4.87
CA LYS A 161 -13.84 -3.61 -4.40
C LYS A 161 -13.49 -4.66 -3.36
N CYS A 162 -12.39 -5.40 -3.51
CA CYS A 162 -11.91 -6.36 -2.51
C CYS A 162 -11.52 -5.68 -1.19
N LEU A 163 -10.92 -4.49 -1.23
CA LEU A 163 -10.65 -3.72 -0.02
C LEU A 163 -11.94 -3.28 0.68
N CYS A 164 -12.98 -2.93 -0.08
CA CYS A 164 -14.24 -2.43 0.47
C CYS A 164 -15.20 -3.50 1.01
N VAL A 165 -14.78 -4.77 1.13
CA VAL A 165 -15.66 -5.85 1.62
C VAL A 165 -15.62 -6.06 3.13
N PRO A 166 -16.67 -6.68 3.72
CA PRO A 166 -16.71 -7.02 5.15
C PRO A 166 -15.54 -7.87 5.64
N TYR A 167 -15.01 -8.78 4.81
CA TYR A 167 -13.83 -9.58 5.20
C TYR A 167 -12.60 -8.74 5.50
N THR A 168 -12.33 -7.70 4.69
CA THR A 168 -11.21 -6.80 4.94
C THR A 168 -11.36 -6.14 6.31
N VAL A 169 -12.57 -5.63 6.61
CA VAL A 169 -12.92 -5.06 7.93
C VAL A 169 -12.71 -6.06 9.06
N GLU A 170 -13.06 -7.34 8.86
CA GLU A 170 -12.79 -8.39 9.84
C GLU A 170 -11.29 -8.56 10.12
N ILE A 171 -10.45 -8.55 9.08
CA ILE A 171 -8.99 -8.65 9.23
C ILE A 171 -8.42 -7.45 10.00
N PHE A 172 -8.92 -6.23 9.74
CA PHE A 172 -8.58 -5.05 10.56
C PHE A 172 -8.95 -5.27 12.03
N ASN A 173 -10.11 -5.88 12.32
CA ASN A 173 -10.53 -6.18 13.67
C ASN A 173 -9.71 -7.28 14.35
N GLN A 174 -9.20 -8.26 13.60
CA GLN A 174 -8.33 -9.31 14.13
C GLN A 174 -6.96 -8.74 14.54
N LEU A 175 -6.42 -7.81 13.75
CA LEU A 175 -5.14 -7.15 14.05
C LEU A 175 -5.12 -6.44 15.40
N LYS A 176 -6.24 -5.83 15.80
CA LYS A 176 -6.42 -5.22 17.13
C LYS A 176 -5.97 -6.15 18.26
N ARG A 177 -6.21 -7.46 18.10
CA ARG A 177 -5.90 -8.50 19.09
C ARG A 177 -4.47 -9.03 18.99
N SER A 178 -3.75 -8.76 17.89
CA SER A 178 -2.41 -9.30 17.59
C SER A 178 -1.31 -8.23 17.57
N ALA A 179 -1.57 -7.03 18.09
CA ALA A 179 -0.65 -5.88 18.09
C ALA A 179 0.73 -6.16 18.72
N LYS A 180 0.81 -7.07 19.70
CA LYS A 180 2.06 -7.47 20.37
C LYS A 180 2.80 -8.63 19.67
N SER A 181 2.16 -9.30 18.70
CA SER A 181 2.74 -10.43 17.98
C SER A 181 3.49 -9.94 16.75
N ASP A 182 4.67 -10.50 16.45
CA ASP A 182 5.32 -10.35 15.14
C ASP A 182 4.82 -11.37 14.12
N GLU A 183 4.19 -12.46 14.58
CA GLU A 183 3.55 -13.42 13.68
C GLU A 183 2.28 -12.79 13.09
N ARG A 184 2.18 -12.89 11.76
CA ARG A 184 1.03 -12.42 10.99
C ARG A 184 0.37 -13.59 10.29
N SER A 185 -0.95 -13.59 10.31
CA SER A 185 -1.72 -14.54 9.55
C SER A 185 -1.56 -14.25 8.05
N LEU A 186 -1.74 -15.28 7.22
CA LEU A 186 -1.73 -15.11 5.77
C LEU A 186 -2.82 -14.12 5.30
N PRO A 187 -4.04 -14.13 5.86
CA PRO A 187 -5.03 -13.07 5.63
C PRO A 187 -4.54 -11.64 5.91
N GLU A 188 -3.88 -11.42 7.05
CA GLU A 188 -3.29 -10.11 7.38
C GLU A 188 -2.24 -9.71 6.34
N THR A 189 -1.38 -10.65 5.95
CA THR A 189 -0.37 -10.40 4.90
C THR A 189 -1.03 -10.04 3.56
N PHE A 190 -2.10 -10.73 3.19
CA PHE A 190 -2.83 -10.47 1.94
C PHE A 190 -3.45 -9.06 1.92
N VAL A 191 -4.17 -8.69 2.98
CA VAL A 191 -4.85 -7.39 3.05
C VAL A 191 -3.83 -6.24 3.08
N PHE A 192 -2.82 -6.31 3.95
CA PHE A 192 -1.93 -5.17 4.19
C PHE A 192 -0.77 -5.09 3.20
N SER A 193 -0.11 -6.22 2.93
CA SER A 193 1.07 -6.23 2.06
C SER A 193 0.72 -6.24 0.58
N VAL A 194 -0.52 -6.54 0.21
CA VAL A 194 -0.93 -6.67 -1.20
C VAL A 194 -2.02 -5.67 -1.55
N LEU A 195 -3.22 -5.82 -0.97
CA LEU A 195 -4.36 -5.00 -1.35
C LEU A 195 -4.16 -3.53 -0.94
N LEU A 196 -3.78 -3.27 0.31
CA LEU A 196 -3.54 -1.90 0.77
C LEU A 196 -2.30 -1.30 0.10
N CYS A 197 -1.23 -2.08 -0.07
CA CYS A 197 -0.04 -1.66 -0.80
C CYS A 197 -0.37 -1.20 -2.23
N TYR A 198 -1.33 -1.82 -2.90
CA TYR A 198 -1.78 -1.39 -4.23
C TYR A 198 -2.32 0.04 -4.23
N VAL A 199 -3.06 0.47 -3.20
CA VAL A 199 -3.56 1.85 -3.09
C VAL A 199 -2.38 2.84 -3.12
N SER A 200 -1.23 2.45 -2.56
CA SER A 200 -0.01 3.26 -2.58
C SER A 200 0.62 3.43 -3.98
N SER A 201 0.22 2.62 -4.98
CA SER A 201 0.66 2.76 -6.38
C SER A 201 -0.30 3.57 -7.27
N LEU A 202 -1.52 3.89 -6.80
CA LEU A 202 -2.46 4.66 -7.60
C LEU A 202 -1.92 6.08 -7.87
N SER A 203 -2.16 6.61 -9.06
CA SER A 203 -1.94 8.04 -9.36
C SER A 203 -2.93 8.94 -8.62
N THR A 204 -2.63 10.24 -8.52
CA THR A 204 -3.51 11.21 -7.83
C THR A 204 -4.94 11.20 -8.37
N ASN A 205 -5.12 11.29 -9.69
CA ASN A 205 -6.45 11.28 -10.32
C ASN A 205 -7.23 9.99 -10.02
N GLN A 206 -6.55 8.84 -10.00
CA GLN A 206 -7.18 7.56 -9.67
C GLN A 206 -7.58 7.51 -8.19
N LEU A 207 -6.74 8.06 -7.33
CA LEU A 207 -7.01 8.10 -5.91
C LEU A 207 -8.23 8.97 -5.60
N GLU A 208 -8.32 10.16 -6.20
CA GLU A 208 -9.49 11.06 -6.07
C GLU A 208 -10.79 10.36 -6.49
N GLN A 209 -10.76 9.54 -7.54
CA GLN A 209 -11.92 8.77 -7.99
C GLN A 209 -12.36 7.67 -7.02
N ASN A 210 -11.41 7.01 -6.35
CA ASN A 210 -11.69 5.84 -5.49
C ASN A 210 -11.77 6.19 -4.00
N ALA A 211 -11.29 7.37 -3.58
CA ALA A 211 -11.23 7.78 -2.20
C ALA A 211 -12.59 7.83 -1.48
N PRO A 212 -13.72 8.24 -2.11
CA PRO A 212 -15.02 8.20 -1.45
C PRO A 212 -15.40 6.79 -0.97
N ASP A 213 -15.22 5.77 -1.82
CA ASP A 213 -15.54 4.38 -1.48
C ASP A 213 -14.56 3.81 -0.45
N LEU A 214 -13.26 4.07 -0.62
CA LEU A 214 -12.24 3.64 0.35
C LEU A 214 -12.51 4.24 1.73
N ARG A 215 -12.82 5.55 1.82
CA ARG A 215 -13.18 6.20 3.08
C ARG A 215 -14.42 5.56 3.69
N LYS A 216 -15.51 5.46 2.94
CA LYS A 216 -16.77 4.89 3.42
C LYS A 216 -16.61 3.50 4.06
N HIS A 217 -15.77 2.63 3.48
CA HIS A 217 -15.68 1.23 3.92
C HIS A 217 -14.52 0.96 4.89
N LEU A 218 -13.39 1.65 4.74
CA LEU A 218 -12.18 1.35 5.53
C LEU A 218 -11.97 2.33 6.68
N LEU A 219 -12.40 3.59 6.56
CA LEU A 219 -12.11 4.64 7.54
C LEU A 219 -12.57 4.26 8.96
N PRO A 220 -13.77 3.70 9.20
CA PRO A 220 -14.17 3.29 10.54
C PRO A 220 -13.24 2.21 11.15
N SER A 221 -12.84 1.23 10.34
CA SER A 221 -11.99 0.13 10.81
C SER A 221 -10.55 0.57 11.05
N ILE A 222 -10.05 1.47 10.21
CA ILE A 222 -8.74 2.11 10.36
C ILE A 222 -8.74 2.99 11.60
N TYR A 223 -9.78 3.81 11.78
CA TYR A 223 -9.94 4.65 12.96
C TYR A 223 -9.88 3.82 14.24
N ASP A 224 -10.69 2.76 14.33
CA ASP A 224 -10.69 1.91 15.50
C ASP A 224 -9.35 1.21 15.71
N LEU A 225 -8.69 0.72 14.65
CA LEU A 225 -7.37 0.10 14.72
C LEU A 225 -6.35 1.08 15.30
N LEU A 226 -6.32 2.30 14.77
CA LEU A 226 -5.42 3.36 15.21
C LEU A 226 -5.69 3.74 16.67
N ASN A 227 -6.96 3.88 17.05
CA ASN A 227 -7.36 4.21 18.42
C ASN A 227 -6.93 3.12 19.41
N ASP A 228 -7.18 1.85 19.11
CA ASP A 228 -6.79 0.72 19.97
C ASP A 228 -5.26 0.66 20.15
N TYR A 229 -4.52 0.85 19.05
CA TYR A 229 -3.07 0.86 19.11
C TYR A 229 -2.58 2.06 19.91
N ALA A 230 -3.14 3.25 19.68
CA ALA A 230 -2.82 4.48 20.40
C ALA A 230 -3.21 4.46 21.89
N VAL A 231 -4.11 3.58 22.34
CA VAL A 231 -4.37 3.35 23.77
C VAL A 231 -3.34 2.39 24.38
N SER A 232 -2.82 1.44 23.59
CA SER A 232 -1.92 0.40 24.11
C SER A 232 -0.48 0.88 24.40
N LEU A 233 -0.02 1.99 23.78
CA LEU A 233 1.21 2.83 23.93
C LEU A 233 2.57 2.25 24.35
N THR A 234 2.71 0.96 24.67
CA THR A 234 3.90 0.46 25.37
C THR A 234 4.55 -0.78 24.79
N ASP A 235 3.91 -1.57 23.92
CA ASP A 235 4.52 -2.80 23.37
C ASP A 235 4.02 -3.15 21.95
N TRP A 236 4.28 -2.32 20.95
CA TRP A 236 4.00 -2.74 19.56
C TRP A 236 5.11 -3.64 19.03
N SER A 237 4.71 -4.71 18.34
CA SER A 237 5.65 -5.52 17.56
C SER A 237 6.17 -4.75 16.34
N ASN A 238 7.27 -5.22 15.74
CA ASN A 238 7.79 -4.60 14.52
C ASN A 238 6.77 -4.72 13.37
N ALA A 239 6.08 -5.85 13.30
CA ALA A 239 5.02 -6.05 12.31
C ALA A 239 3.85 -5.08 12.51
N ALA A 240 3.49 -4.76 13.76
CA ALA A 240 2.45 -3.77 14.07
C ALA A 240 2.88 -2.35 13.66
N VAL A 241 4.13 -1.97 13.93
CA VAL A 241 4.70 -0.69 13.50
C VAL A 241 4.69 -0.55 11.98
N ASN A 242 5.03 -1.61 11.24
CA ASN A 242 5.01 -1.61 9.77
C ASN A 242 3.59 -1.40 9.24
N ILE A 243 2.61 -2.14 9.78
CA ILE A 243 1.20 -1.99 9.40
C ILE A 243 0.71 -0.57 9.68
N LEU A 244 0.97 -0.02 10.87
CA LEU A 244 0.62 1.35 11.20
C LEU A 244 1.26 2.35 10.23
N THR A 245 2.52 2.11 9.87
CA THR A 245 3.23 2.96 8.93
C THR A 245 2.55 2.93 7.56
N ASP A 246 2.19 1.75 7.06
CA ASP A 246 1.56 1.60 5.75
C ASP A 246 0.13 2.16 5.74
N VAL A 247 -0.64 1.98 6.82
CA VAL A 247 -1.97 2.56 7.00
C VAL A 247 -1.90 4.08 7.07
N THR A 248 -0.97 4.64 7.85
CA THR A 248 -0.83 6.09 7.98
C THR A 248 -0.33 6.73 6.68
N THR A 249 0.64 6.14 5.99
CA THR A 249 1.08 6.65 4.67
C THR A 249 -0.02 6.50 3.63
N THR A 250 -0.57 5.29 3.46
CA THR A 250 -1.43 4.99 2.32
C THR A 250 -2.83 5.54 2.51
N PHE A 251 -3.40 5.37 3.69
CA PHE A 251 -4.79 5.77 3.93
C PHE A 251 -4.88 7.21 4.42
N LEU A 252 -4.22 7.56 5.54
CA LEU A 252 -4.35 8.92 6.08
C LEU A 252 -3.70 9.96 5.17
N TYR A 253 -2.47 9.73 4.71
CA TYR A 253 -1.79 10.74 3.91
C TYR A 253 -2.21 10.77 2.43
N ARG A 254 -2.55 9.63 1.82
CA ARG A 254 -2.95 9.65 0.40
C ARG A 254 -4.47 9.69 0.23
N VAL A 255 -5.21 8.73 0.78
CA VAL A 255 -6.67 8.63 0.58
C VAL A 255 -7.39 9.79 1.26
N ASP A 256 -7.15 10.00 2.56
CA ASP A 256 -7.90 10.98 3.34
C ASP A 256 -7.57 12.42 2.94
N MET A 257 -6.34 12.71 2.48
CA MET A 257 -5.96 14.02 1.94
C MET A 257 -6.68 14.43 0.65
N THR A 258 -7.42 13.53 0.00
CA THR A 258 -8.31 13.88 -1.13
C THR A 258 -9.69 14.37 -0.67
N MET A 259 -9.93 14.41 0.66
CA MET A 259 -11.17 14.87 1.24
C MET A 259 -11.40 16.37 0.96
N PRO A 260 -12.60 16.77 0.53
CA PRO A 260 -13.00 18.17 0.55
C PRO A 260 -12.92 18.72 2.00
N ASP A 261 -12.44 19.95 2.16
CA ASP A 261 -12.14 20.57 3.46
C ASP A 261 -13.33 20.59 4.46
N ASP A 262 -14.56 20.46 3.96
CA ASP A 262 -15.79 20.69 4.72
C ASP A 262 -16.55 19.41 5.15
N GLU A 263 -16.19 18.21 4.69
CA GLU A 263 -17.12 17.06 4.76
C GLU A 263 -17.08 16.23 6.06
N ASP A 264 -16.10 16.36 6.97
CA ASP A 264 -16.07 15.53 8.19
C ASP A 264 -15.10 16.02 9.28
N PHE A 265 -15.32 17.24 9.78
CA PHE A 265 -14.48 17.87 10.81
C PHE A 265 -14.27 16.98 12.05
N GLU A 266 -15.31 16.30 12.53
CA GLU A 266 -15.22 15.44 13.73
C GLU A 266 -14.28 14.25 13.51
N VAL A 267 -14.33 13.64 12.33
CA VAL A 267 -13.45 12.53 11.97
C VAL A 267 -12.00 13.02 11.81
N GLN A 268 -11.78 14.15 11.14
CA GLN A 268 -10.45 14.75 11.01
C GLN A 268 -9.82 15.04 12.39
N VAL A 269 -10.58 15.65 13.31
CA VAL A 269 -10.14 15.90 14.69
C VAL A 269 -9.81 14.60 15.42
N SER A 270 -10.63 13.57 15.25
CA SER A 270 -10.45 12.29 15.92
C SER A 270 -9.17 11.59 15.43
N ILE A 271 -8.89 11.59 14.13
CA ILE A 271 -7.66 11.03 13.56
C ILE A 271 -6.43 11.85 14.00
N ILE A 272 -6.55 13.19 14.00
CA ILE A 272 -5.49 14.08 14.49
C ILE A 272 -5.14 13.77 15.94
N ASN A 273 -6.13 13.54 16.80
CA ASN A 273 -5.91 13.16 18.18
C ASN A 273 -5.15 11.84 18.30
N ILE A 274 -5.50 10.85 17.47
CA ILE A 274 -4.76 9.60 17.43
C ILE A 274 -3.32 9.83 16.96
N ALA A 275 -3.11 10.62 15.91
CA ALA A 275 -1.76 10.96 15.43
C ALA A 275 -0.93 11.64 16.53
N ILE A 276 -1.52 12.59 17.28
CA ILE A 276 -0.89 13.25 18.43
C ILE A 276 -0.57 12.23 19.53
N GLN A 277 -1.49 11.32 19.86
CA GLN A 277 -1.24 10.26 20.86
C GLN A 277 -0.10 9.33 20.45
N ILE A 278 -0.03 8.93 19.17
CA ILE A 278 1.09 8.14 18.63
C ILE A 278 2.40 8.90 18.80
N LEU A 279 2.43 10.19 18.47
CA LEU A 279 3.61 11.05 18.62
C LEU A 279 4.03 11.27 20.09
N LEU A 280 3.07 11.25 21.01
CA LEU A 280 3.31 11.33 22.47
C LEU A 280 3.71 9.98 23.08
N GLY A 281 3.44 8.88 22.37
CA GLY A 281 3.73 7.52 22.81
C GLY A 281 5.22 7.20 22.90
N GLN A 282 5.53 6.00 23.36
CA GLN A 282 6.91 5.49 23.43
C GLN A 282 7.42 4.91 22.10
N CYS A 283 6.64 5.02 21.03
CA CYS A 283 7.04 4.53 19.71
C CYS A 283 8.32 5.26 19.24
N ARG A 284 9.29 4.50 18.72
CA ARG A 284 10.55 5.04 18.19
C ARG A 284 10.65 4.94 16.67
N SER A 285 9.54 4.68 15.98
CA SER A 285 9.53 4.62 14.52
C SER A 285 9.54 6.01 13.92
N ALA A 286 10.71 6.43 13.42
CA ALA A 286 10.87 7.70 12.71
C ALA A 286 9.92 7.81 11.50
N LYS A 287 9.72 6.70 10.77
CA LYS A 287 8.81 6.65 9.60
C LYS A 287 7.36 6.88 10.01
N LEU A 288 6.90 6.25 11.09
CA LEU A 288 5.55 6.48 11.61
C LEU A 288 5.38 7.91 12.13
N HIS A 289 6.37 8.43 12.88
CA HIS A 289 6.32 9.81 13.39
C HIS A 289 6.29 10.82 12.25
N LYS A 290 7.10 10.61 11.20
CA LYS A 290 7.07 11.43 9.98
C LYS A 290 5.66 11.50 9.39
N ASN A 291 4.99 10.35 9.22
CA ASN A 291 3.63 10.29 8.69
C ASN A 291 2.63 11.02 9.61
N CYS A 292 2.67 10.77 10.91
CA CYS A 292 1.77 11.42 11.87
C CYS A 292 1.98 12.94 11.92
N ILE A 293 3.24 13.41 11.90
CA ILE A 293 3.58 14.83 11.84
C ILE A 293 3.05 15.44 10.54
N GLN A 294 3.22 14.76 9.40
CA GLN A 294 2.72 15.23 8.12
C GLN A 294 1.20 15.35 8.09
N TYR A 295 0.49 14.40 8.71
CA TYR A 295 -0.98 14.46 8.83
C TYR A 295 -1.45 15.57 9.77
N VAL A 296 -0.81 15.75 10.93
CA VAL A 296 -1.09 16.89 11.84
C VAL A 296 -0.82 18.21 11.12
N TYR A 297 0.26 18.29 10.34
CA TYR A 297 0.54 19.46 9.51
C TYR A 297 -0.57 19.73 8.49
N ALA A 298 -1.05 18.72 7.78
CA ALA A 298 -2.17 18.89 6.85
C ALA A 298 -3.42 19.47 7.54
N GLY A 299 -3.72 19.03 8.77
CA GLY A 299 -4.78 19.62 9.58
C GLY A 299 -4.63 21.12 9.83
N THR A 300 -3.40 21.66 9.85
CA THR A 300 -3.19 23.11 9.98
C THR A 300 -3.62 23.92 8.76
N LEU A 301 -3.94 23.25 7.64
CA LEU A 301 -4.42 23.89 6.41
C LEU A 301 -5.92 24.23 6.46
N SER A 302 -6.71 23.49 7.24
CA SER A 302 -8.14 23.76 7.49
C SER A 302 -8.31 24.68 8.68
N ASP A 303 -9.09 25.76 8.54
CA ASP A 303 -9.28 26.77 9.59
C ASP A 303 -9.95 26.17 10.85
N ASN A 304 -10.97 25.34 10.68
CA ASN A 304 -11.67 24.69 11.79
C ASN A 304 -10.73 23.77 12.58
N VAL A 305 -9.93 22.98 11.88
CA VAL A 305 -8.96 22.05 12.47
C VAL A 305 -7.79 22.81 13.09
N LEU A 306 -7.34 23.90 12.49
CA LEU A 306 -6.29 24.76 13.03
C LEU A 306 -6.71 25.36 14.38
N ASP A 307 -7.94 25.86 14.50
CA ASP A 307 -8.45 26.40 15.76
C ASP A 307 -8.54 25.31 16.83
N TYR A 308 -8.92 24.09 16.45
CA TYR A 308 -8.82 22.94 17.33
C TYR A 308 -7.36 22.68 17.76
N LEU A 309 -6.41 22.60 16.84
CA LEU A 309 -4.99 22.34 17.13
C LEU A 309 -4.38 23.38 18.07
N LYS A 310 -4.72 24.67 17.91
CA LYS A 310 -4.30 25.76 18.82
C LYS A 310 -4.78 25.52 20.26
N SER A 311 -5.93 24.86 20.44
CA SER A 311 -6.45 24.52 21.78
C SER A 311 -5.69 23.38 22.47
N GLN A 312 -4.98 22.52 21.74
CA GLN A 312 -4.43 21.25 22.23
C GLN A 312 -3.05 21.34 22.92
N LYS A 313 -2.55 22.54 23.27
CA LYS A 313 -1.24 22.75 23.96
C LYS A 313 -0.06 21.98 23.31
N LEU A 314 -0.04 21.88 21.98
CA LEU A 314 0.90 21.03 21.24
C LEU A 314 2.34 21.56 21.18
N THR A 315 2.57 22.82 21.52
CA THR A 315 3.88 23.48 21.41
C THR A 315 5.00 22.70 22.08
N GLN A 316 4.82 22.27 23.34
CA GLN A 316 5.85 21.54 24.07
C GLN A 316 6.15 20.18 23.43
N THR A 317 5.13 19.48 22.95
CA THR A 317 5.26 18.20 22.25
C THR A 317 6.08 18.37 20.98
N MET A 318 5.74 19.37 20.16
CA MET A 318 6.42 19.65 18.90
C MET A 318 7.90 20.04 19.13
N LEU A 319 8.19 20.87 20.14
CA LEU A 319 9.58 21.22 20.49
C LEU A 319 10.39 20.01 20.97
N LYS A 320 9.78 19.11 21.77
CA LYS A 320 10.41 17.85 22.19
C LYS A 320 10.73 16.96 20.99
N LEU A 321 9.79 16.81 20.06
CA LEU A 321 9.99 16.02 18.82
C LEU A 321 11.08 16.65 17.94
N CYS A 322 11.13 17.98 17.85
CA CYS A 322 12.16 18.68 17.09
C CYS A 322 13.57 18.37 17.61
N THR A 323 13.74 18.31 18.94
CA THR A 323 15.00 17.94 19.59
C THR A 323 15.36 16.47 19.35
N MET A 324 14.36 15.58 19.38
CA MET A 324 14.53 14.15 19.13
C MET A 324 15.00 13.86 17.69
N TYR A 325 14.49 14.62 16.72
CA TYR A 325 14.75 14.44 15.29
C TYR A 325 15.70 15.51 14.71
N LYS A 326 16.70 15.92 15.50
CA LYS A 326 17.60 17.04 15.15
C LYS A 326 18.36 16.87 13.82
N ASP A 327 18.57 15.63 13.38
CA ASP A 327 19.34 15.29 12.19
C ASP A 327 18.43 14.91 10.99
N GLU A 328 17.11 15.01 11.15
CA GLU A 328 16.09 14.64 10.15
C GLU A 328 15.38 15.89 9.63
N ALA A 329 16.01 16.59 8.67
CA ALA A 329 15.59 17.91 8.20
C ALA A 329 14.11 17.97 7.76
N GLU A 330 13.62 16.93 7.07
CA GLU A 330 12.23 16.88 6.59
C GLU A 330 11.22 16.76 7.74
N ILE A 331 11.55 16.01 8.80
CA ILE A 331 10.71 15.90 9.99
C ILE A 331 10.69 17.23 10.73
N GLN A 332 11.87 17.83 10.94
CA GLN A 332 11.98 19.14 11.57
C GLN A 332 11.20 20.21 10.82
N PHE A 333 11.29 20.22 9.49
CA PHE A 333 10.57 21.17 8.65
C PHE A 333 9.05 21.09 8.87
N ASN A 334 8.47 19.89 8.90
CA ASN A 334 7.04 19.73 9.15
C ASN A 334 6.63 20.09 10.59
N ILE A 335 7.47 19.78 11.59
CA ILE A 335 7.25 20.22 12.98
C ILE A 335 7.22 21.75 13.07
N TYR A 336 8.18 22.42 12.42
CA TYR A 336 8.26 23.87 12.42
C TYR A 336 7.09 24.53 11.69
N ARG A 337 6.56 23.91 10.64
CA ARG A 337 5.31 24.35 9.99
C ARG A 337 4.10 24.26 10.91
N ILE A 338 3.99 23.19 11.71
CA ILE A 338 2.94 23.08 12.73
C ILE A 338 3.11 24.20 13.77
N LEU A 339 4.32 24.37 14.31
CA LEU A 339 4.61 25.41 15.30
C LEU A 339 4.27 26.81 14.77
N ALA A 340 4.69 27.15 13.55
CA ALA A 340 4.39 28.44 12.92
C ALA A 340 2.89 28.68 12.70
N ALA A 341 2.08 27.62 12.58
CA ALA A 341 0.63 27.71 12.43
C ALA A 341 -0.09 27.89 13.78
N ILE A 342 0.37 27.22 14.84
CA ILE A 342 -0.32 27.21 16.15
C ILE A 342 0.19 28.28 17.12
N MET A 343 1.41 28.79 16.92
CA MET A 343 2.04 29.79 17.78
C MET A 343 1.74 31.21 17.29
N THR A 344 1.70 32.16 18.23
CA THR A 344 1.72 33.57 17.87
C THR A 344 3.15 34.02 17.52
N GLU A 345 3.26 35.17 16.88
CA GLU A 345 4.57 35.78 16.59
C GLU A 345 5.40 35.95 17.87
N ASP A 346 4.80 36.43 18.97
CA ASP A 346 5.51 36.64 20.23
C ASP A 346 5.98 35.34 20.88
N ASP A 347 5.27 34.24 20.67
CA ASP A 347 5.69 32.92 21.16
C ASP A 347 6.93 32.43 20.40
N ILE A 348 6.99 32.64 19.07
CA ILE A 348 8.13 32.22 18.25
C ILE A 348 9.40 32.98 18.66
N LYS A 349 9.27 34.28 18.94
CA LYS A 349 10.39 35.12 19.41
C LYS A 349 10.99 34.68 20.74
N ARG A 350 10.23 33.93 21.54
CA ARG A 350 10.62 33.46 22.88
C ARG A 350 11.24 32.07 22.88
N LEU A 351 11.35 31.42 21.72
CA LEU A 351 12.03 30.12 21.61
C LEU A 351 13.53 30.29 21.83
N ASP A 352 14.20 29.22 22.29
CA ASP A 352 15.63 29.25 22.60
C ASP A 352 16.52 29.48 21.36
N ASP A 353 16.06 29.03 20.19
CA ASP A 353 16.72 29.24 18.90
C ASP A 353 15.69 29.46 17.77
N PRO A 354 15.12 30.68 17.64
CA PRO A 354 14.21 31.01 16.55
C PRO A 354 14.94 30.99 15.20
N GLY A 355 16.27 31.07 15.19
CA GLY A 355 17.08 31.06 13.99
C GLY A 355 17.14 29.71 13.30
N ALA A 356 17.12 28.61 14.06
CA ALA A 356 17.03 27.26 13.53
C ALA A 356 15.75 27.02 12.71
N ILE A 357 14.61 27.53 13.18
CA ILE A 357 13.32 27.46 12.49
C ILE A 357 13.44 28.13 11.12
N ALA A 358 13.85 29.40 11.16
CA ALA A 358 14.06 30.23 9.99
C ALA A 358 15.00 29.56 8.97
N LYS A 359 16.12 28.99 9.42
CA LYS A 359 17.07 28.30 8.56
C LYS A 359 16.46 27.10 7.85
N VAL A 360 15.80 26.19 8.58
CA VAL A 360 15.16 25.00 7.99
C VAL A 360 14.09 25.40 6.97
N PHE A 361 13.36 26.49 7.23
CA PHE A 361 12.39 27.02 6.27
C PHE A 361 13.03 27.65 5.02
N LEU A 362 14.12 28.39 5.17
CA LEU A 362 14.88 28.95 4.04
C LEU A 362 15.43 27.84 3.15
N ASP A 363 15.93 26.76 3.76
CA ASP A 363 16.45 25.58 3.06
C ASP A 363 15.37 24.86 2.23
N HIS A 364 14.08 25.01 2.57
CA HIS A 364 12.93 24.42 1.87
C HIS A 364 12.02 25.47 1.20
N LEU A 365 12.47 26.72 1.05
CA LEU A 365 11.65 27.83 0.59
C LEU A 365 11.07 27.62 -0.82
N SER A 366 11.83 26.97 -1.70
CA SER A 366 11.38 26.62 -3.05
C SER A 366 10.17 25.69 -3.05
N GLU A 367 10.02 24.81 -2.05
CA GLU A 367 8.88 23.90 -1.93
C GLU A 367 7.62 24.59 -1.38
N VAL A 368 7.80 25.74 -0.74
CA VAL A 368 6.76 26.52 -0.06
C VAL A 368 6.10 27.53 -1.01
N ILE A 369 6.86 28.14 -1.92
CA ILE A 369 6.40 29.23 -2.79
C ILE A 369 5.30 28.77 -3.77
N ASP A 370 5.25 27.49 -4.13
CA ASP A 370 4.32 26.98 -5.14
C ASP A 370 2.93 26.57 -4.59
N ARG A 371 2.62 26.79 -3.30
CA ARG A 371 1.35 26.37 -2.69
C ARG A 371 0.40 27.52 -2.37
N VAL A 372 -0.83 27.45 -2.89
CA VAL A 372 -1.92 28.42 -2.68
C VAL A 372 -2.39 28.43 -1.21
N GLY A 373 -2.71 29.61 -0.63
CA GLY A 373 -3.31 29.75 0.70
C GLY A 373 -2.33 29.95 1.87
N TRP A 374 -1.11 30.40 1.61
CA TRP A 374 -0.02 30.48 2.60
C TRP A 374 0.27 31.88 3.15
N GLU A 375 -0.43 32.95 2.75
CA GLU A 375 0.03 34.32 3.04
C GLU A 375 0.21 34.60 4.53
N VAL A 376 -0.70 34.13 5.38
CA VAL A 376 -0.63 34.34 6.84
C VAL A 376 0.52 33.55 7.48
N ARG A 377 0.73 32.31 7.03
CA ARG A 377 1.79 31.41 7.55
C ARG A 377 3.17 31.90 7.13
N LEU A 378 3.30 32.31 5.87
CA LEU A 378 4.51 32.91 5.32
C LEU A 378 4.83 34.24 6.03
N LYS A 379 3.80 35.03 6.36
CA LYS A 379 3.98 36.29 7.10
C LYS A 379 4.52 36.08 8.52
N ASN A 380 3.95 35.14 9.29
CA ASN A 380 4.45 34.79 10.64
C ASN A 380 5.88 34.23 10.61
N LEU A 381 6.22 33.50 9.54
CA LEU A 381 7.57 33.01 9.31
C LEU A 381 8.55 34.14 8.97
N LEU A 382 8.19 35.01 8.01
CA LEU A 382 9.01 36.13 7.57
C LEU A 382 9.25 37.15 8.70
N SER A 383 8.30 37.35 9.60
CA SER A 383 8.51 38.19 10.79
C SER A 383 9.50 37.57 11.77
N SER A 384 9.52 36.23 11.88
CA SER A 384 10.52 35.50 12.67
C SER A 384 11.92 35.60 12.04
N LEU A 385 12.02 35.55 10.71
CA LEU A 385 13.25 35.77 9.95
C LEU A 385 13.80 37.20 10.05
N LYS A 386 12.92 38.20 10.17
CA LYS A 386 13.33 39.60 10.33
C LYS A 386 14.22 39.82 11.56
N ILE A 387 14.06 39.00 12.60
CA ILE A 387 14.86 39.07 13.83
C ILE A 387 16.28 38.56 13.62
N LEU A 388 16.48 37.51 12.83
CA LEU A 388 17.81 37.03 12.45
C LEU A 388 18.60 38.11 11.71
N LEU A 389 17.97 38.74 10.72
CA LEU A 389 18.59 39.83 9.94
C LEU A 389 18.92 41.06 10.81
N GLN A 390 18.11 41.33 11.84
CA GLN A 390 18.39 42.38 12.82
C GLN A 390 19.49 41.99 13.81
N HIS A 391 19.63 40.70 14.16
CA HIS A 391 20.69 40.20 15.03
C HIS A 391 22.06 40.11 14.33
N ASP A 392 22.11 39.80 13.03
CA ASP A 392 23.36 39.81 12.26
C ASP A 392 23.85 41.23 11.97
N GLN A 393 22.95 42.20 11.77
CA GLN A 393 23.32 43.63 11.68
C GLN A 393 23.91 44.18 13.00
N ILE A 394 23.54 43.62 14.15
CA ILE A 394 24.11 44.00 15.45
C ILE A 394 25.48 43.31 15.69
N ARG A 395 25.78 42.21 14.99
CA ARG A 395 27.09 41.53 15.07
C ARG A 395 28.16 42.14 14.16
N ASP A 396 27.78 42.81 13.08
CA ASP A 396 28.71 43.54 12.21
C ASP A 396 28.99 44.98 12.70
N GLU A 397 28.32 45.44 13.77
CA GLU A 397 28.51 46.75 14.40
C GLU A 397 29.13 46.70 15.83
N VAL A 398 29.61 45.53 16.28
CA VAL A 398 30.38 45.34 17.54
C VAL A 398 31.70 44.65 17.23
#